data_AF-A0A958H369-F1
#
_entry.id   AF-A0A958H369-F1
#
_cell.length_a   1.000
_cell.length_b   1.000
_cell.length_c   1.000
_cell.angle_alpha   90.00
_cell.angle_beta   90.00
_cell.angle_gamma   90.00
#
_symmetry.space_group_name_H-M   'P 1'
#
loop_
_entity.id
_entity.type
_entity.pdbx_description
1 polymer ?
#
loop_
_entity_poly.entity_id
_entity_poly.type
_entity_poly.pdbx_seq_one_letter_code
_entity_poly.pdbx_strand_id
1 'polypeptide(L)'
;MEIGSIFIWWLILFVFGLVGWPLAFTLLRHLPDRGFALARATGLLLVGYILWLGATFRLLQNSIGGILAAMVIVMAVGLIWHRQQARENGSMLAWLKQEWRYALTVEVLFGLAFVAWVFFKAHNPNIETAGGEKWMEIAFINGILRSDYFPPQDPWLSGFGISYYYFGYVMMAALTQLSGLISTTAFNLYVPTLFALTLTAAFGLVANMVALYRRSKNTESASELTIPQPMLTLPAALTGLVGALFVGLMGNLIGVLEVLHKRGLLPAEFWIWLDIRDLKIPPTGPGDSWIPDRFIWWWRGSRVLTDYNLAGREQEVIDEFPLFSFLLGDVHPHVLALPFVLLVTALALNLLANPVSIANRTGEATSDNLFDKLVGSVRQSWQTISTATGGRIGFILYAIFVGSLSFLNTWDFPIYLSVVGLAFIIWLTRRSSPWQAALLPGIIGMATLAVTGI
;
A
#
# COMPACT_ATOMS: atom_id res chain seq x y z
N MET A 1 18.54 -15.60 14.18
CA MET A 1 17.70 -14.50 14.70
C MET A 1 17.04 -14.99 15.97
N GLU A 2 17.12 -14.23 17.06
CA GLU A 2 16.57 -14.67 18.34
C GLU A 2 15.04 -14.46 18.37
N ILE A 3 14.32 -15.38 19.02
CA ILE A 3 12.85 -15.31 19.15
C ILE A 3 12.41 -14.00 19.83
N GLY A 4 13.20 -13.52 20.81
CA GLY A 4 12.95 -12.25 21.48
C GLY A 4 12.97 -11.05 20.53
N SER A 5 13.91 -11.01 19.58
CA SER A 5 13.99 -9.95 18.56
C SER A 5 12.76 -9.93 17.66
N ILE A 6 12.28 -11.11 17.26
CA ILE A 6 11.09 -11.27 16.42
C ILE A 6 9.85 -10.76 17.17
N PHE A 7 9.71 -11.10 18.45
CA PHE A 7 8.60 -10.65 19.28
C PHE A 7 8.62 -9.13 19.52
N ILE A 8 9.78 -8.55 19.83
CA ILE A 8 9.93 -7.09 19.99
C ILE A 8 9.54 -6.37 18.69
N TRP A 9 10.01 -6.88 17.54
CA TRP A 9 9.67 -6.32 16.24
C TRP A 9 8.17 -6.36 15.96
N TRP A 10 7.53 -7.51 16.20
CA TRP A 10 6.08 -7.67 16.07
C TRP A 10 5.32 -6.72 17.01
N LEU A 11 5.78 -6.56 18.25
CA LEU A 11 5.17 -5.66 19.23
C LEU A 11 5.28 -4.19 18.79
N ILE A 12 6.43 -3.79 18.25
CA ILE A 12 6.61 -2.44 17.67
C ILE A 12 5.58 -2.23 16.56
N LEU A 13 5.46 -3.16 15.61
CA LEU A 13 4.47 -3.07 14.53
C LEU A 13 3.02 -3.02 15.04
N PHE A 14 2.71 -3.76 16.11
CA PHE A 14 1.41 -3.68 16.79
C PHE A 14 1.16 -2.27 17.36
N VAL A 15 2.16 -1.66 18.00
CA VAL A 15 2.06 -0.28 18.53
C VAL A 15 1.86 0.74 17.40
N PHE A 16 2.56 0.60 16.26
CA PHE A 16 2.29 1.43 15.07
C PHE A 16 0.84 1.28 14.60
N GLY A 17 0.28 0.06 14.64
CA GLY A 17 -1.14 -0.18 14.41
C GLY A 17 -2.05 0.61 15.35
N LEU A 18 -1.78 0.56 16.66
CA LEU A 18 -2.55 1.33 17.65
C LEU A 18 -2.47 2.84 17.43
N VAL A 19 -1.30 3.35 17.06
CA VAL A 19 -1.07 4.78 16.77
C VAL A 19 -1.80 5.22 15.51
N GLY A 20 -1.79 4.41 14.45
CA GLY A 20 -2.46 4.72 13.18
C GLY A 20 -3.97 4.57 13.23
N TRP A 21 -4.49 3.70 14.10
CA TRP A 21 -5.90 3.30 14.05
C TRP A 21 -6.91 4.43 14.26
N PRO A 22 -6.75 5.39 15.20
CA PRO A 22 -7.73 6.47 15.36
C PRO A 22 -7.91 7.33 14.10
N LEU A 23 -6.83 7.58 13.35
CA LEU A 23 -6.88 8.28 12.06
C LEU A 23 -7.51 7.40 10.98
N ALA A 24 -7.07 6.14 10.85
CA ALA A 24 -7.64 5.20 9.89
C ALA A 24 -9.16 5.01 10.10
N PHE A 25 -9.59 4.85 11.34
CA PHE A 25 -11.00 4.69 11.75
C PHE A 25 -11.88 5.86 11.32
N THR A 26 -11.34 7.07 11.48
CA THR A 26 -12.06 8.31 11.18
C THR A 26 -12.05 8.62 9.69
N LEU A 27 -10.93 8.35 9.01
CA LEU A 27 -10.74 8.60 7.57
C LEU A 27 -11.51 7.59 6.71
N LEU A 28 -11.39 6.30 7.03
CA LEU A 28 -11.98 5.17 6.29
C LEU A 28 -13.38 4.83 6.82
N ARG A 29 -14.12 5.86 7.27
CA ARG A 29 -15.42 5.71 7.94
C ARG A 29 -16.52 5.10 7.07
N HIS A 30 -16.37 5.15 5.74
CA HIS A 30 -17.33 4.53 4.82
C HIS A 30 -17.01 3.07 4.53
N LEU A 31 -15.82 2.59 4.93
CA LEU A 31 -15.47 1.18 4.87
C LEU A 31 -16.03 0.45 6.11
N PRO A 32 -16.67 -0.72 5.93
CA PRO A 32 -17.17 -1.54 7.03
C PRO A 32 -16.14 -1.88 8.11
N ASP A 33 -14.87 -2.10 7.77
CA ASP A 33 -13.81 -2.42 8.72
C ASP A 33 -13.23 -1.20 9.46
N ARG A 34 -13.63 0.02 9.09
CA ARG A 34 -13.07 1.26 9.63
C ARG A 34 -11.53 1.31 9.53
N GLY A 35 -10.96 0.72 8.48
CA GLY A 35 -9.51 0.74 8.26
C GLY A 35 -8.67 -0.08 9.24
N PHE A 36 -9.26 -0.99 10.02
CA PHE A 36 -8.50 -1.79 10.99
C PHE A 36 -7.39 -2.62 10.32
N ALA A 37 -7.65 -3.21 9.14
CA ALA A 37 -6.65 -3.97 8.39
C ALA A 37 -5.47 -3.12 7.89
N LEU A 38 -5.65 -1.80 7.79
CA LEU A 38 -4.66 -0.85 7.29
C LEU A 38 -4.00 -0.04 8.41
N ALA A 39 -4.43 -0.21 9.65
CA ALA A 39 -4.00 0.61 10.79
C ALA A 39 -2.48 0.64 10.97
N ARG A 40 -1.80 -0.51 10.79
CA ARG A 40 -0.33 -0.61 10.86
C ARG A 40 0.36 0.18 9.77
N ALA A 41 -0.10 0.05 8.53
CA ALA A 41 0.44 0.79 7.39
C ALA A 41 0.20 2.30 7.56
N THR A 42 -1.00 2.69 8.00
CA THR A 42 -1.33 4.08 8.33
C THR A 42 -0.40 4.65 9.39
N GLY A 43 -0.21 3.94 10.50
CA GLY A 43 0.68 4.38 11.57
C GLY A 43 2.13 4.50 11.11
N LEU A 44 2.64 3.48 10.41
CA LEU A 44 4.02 3.45 9.93
C LEU A 44 4.31 4.60 8.96
N LEU A 45 3.42 4.83 7.99
CA LEU A 45 3.57 5.91 7.02
C LEU A 45 3.51 7.28 7.69
N LEU A 46 2.49 7.55 8.51
CA LEU A 46 2.32 8.90 9.08
C LEU A 46 3.42 9.24 10.08
N VAL A 47 3.84 8.29 10.92
CA VAL A 47 4.96 8.49 11.84
C VAL A 47 6.25 8.69 11.05
N GLY A 48 6.50 7.85 10.03
CA GLY A 48 7.64 8.00 9.14
C GLY A 48 7.65 9.36 8.45
N TYR A 49 6.51 9.83 7.96
CA TYR A 49 6.36 11.08 7.22
C TYR A 49 6.61 12.30 8.11
N ILE A 50 6.06 12.31 9.33
CA ILE A 50 6.31 13.38 10.31
C ILE A 50 7.78 13.38 10.75
N LEU A 51 8.37 12.21 10.99
CA LEU A 51 9.80 12.11 11.30
C LEU A 51 10.65 12.62 10.14
N TRP A 52 10.33 12.22 8.91
CA TRP A 52 11.08 12.57 7.71
C TRP A 52 11.05 14.07 7.41
N LEU A 53 9.86 14.70 7.42
CA LEU A 53 9.76 16.14 7.27
C LEU A 53 10.35 16.88 8.46
N GLY A 54 10.09 16.41 9.69
CA GLY A 54 10.64 17.00 10.91
C GLY A 54 12.17 17.01 10.90
N ALA A 55 12.81 15.92 10.46
CA ALA A 55 14.26 15.81 10.31
C ALA A 55 14.80 16.63 9.13
N THR A 56 14.06 16.75 8.04
CA THR A 56 14.43 17.61 6.90
C THR A 56 14.45 19.09 7.31
N PHE A 57 13.44 19.54 8.05
CA PHE A 57 13.34 20.92 8.56
C PHE A 57 14.06 21.15 9.89
N ARG A 58 14.76 20.14 10.40
CA ARG A 58 15.48 20.16 11.69
C ARG A 58 14.61 20.46 12.93
N LEU A 59 13.31 20.17 12.84
CA LEU A 59 12.35 20.23 13.96
C LEU A 59 12.40 18.96 14.83
N LEU A 60 12.71 17.83 14.23
CA LEU A 60 12.92 16.54 14.90
C LEU A 60 14.30 16.00 14.51
N GLN A 61 14.85 15.12 15.33
CA GLN A 61 16.03 14.33 14.99
C GLN A 61 15.60 12.92 14.58
N ASN A 62 16.33 12.31 13.66
CA ASN A 62 16.22 10.89 13.33
C ASN A 62 16.80 10.04 14.46
N SER A 63 16.05 9.97 15.57
CA SER A 63 16.39 9.25 16.78
C SER A 63 15.15 8.60 17.38
N ILE A 64 15.32 7.71 18.37
CA ILE A 64 14.21 7.14 19.14
C ILE A 64 13.29 8.26 19.69
N GLY A 65 13.86 9.36 20.18
CA GLY A 65 13.10 10.50 20.70
C GLY A 65 12.24 11.16 19.62
N GLY A 66 12.79 11.38 18.43
CA GLY A 66 12.05 11.93 17.29
C GLY A 66 10.94 11.01 16.80
N ILE A 67 11.19 9.70 16.76
CA ILE A 67 10.20 8.68 16.39
C ILE A 67 9.03 8.69 17.39
N LEU A 68 9.33 8.67 18.70
CA LEU A 68 8.30 8.72 19.74
C LEU A 68 7.51 10.03 19.72
N ALA A 69 8.16 11.16 19.47
CA ALA A 69 7.48 12.44 19.30
C ALA A 69 6.51 12.41 18.10
N ALA A 70 6.93 11.87 16.96
CA ALA A 70 6.06 11.68 15.81
C ALA A 70 4.88 10.75 16.13
N MET A 71 5.09 9.64 16.84
CA MET A 71 4.01 8.75 17.30
C MET A 71 2.99 9.47 18.18
N VAL A 72 3.45 10.31 19.12
CA VAL A 72 2.58 11.12 19.98
C VAL A 72 1.76 12.11 19.15
N ILE A 73 2.37 12.77 18.16
CA ILE A 73 1.64 13.70 17.26
C ILE A 73 0.55 12.96 16.49
N VAL A 74 0.87 11.83 15.86
CA VAL A 74 -0.11 11.03 15.09
C VAL A 74 -1.26 10.58 15.99
N MET A 75 -0.94 10.03 17.17
CA MET A 75 -1.95 9.59 18.14
C MET A 75 -2.83 10.76 18.62
N ALA A 76 -2.22 11.90 18.98
CA ALA A 76 -2.95 13.06 19.48
C ALA A 76 -3.91 13.64 18.43
N VAL A 77 -3.42 13.86 17.20
CA VAL A 77 -4.24 14.33 16.08
C VAL A 77 -5.37 13.33 15.79
N GLY A 78 -5.06 12.04 15.81
CA GLY A 78 -6.04 10.96 15.62
C GLY A 78 -7.15 10.95 16.65
N LEU A 79 -6.81 11.00 17.94
CA LEU A 79 -7.79 10.99 19.02
C LEU A 79 -8.62 12.29 19.06
N ILE A 80 -7.99 13.45 18.81
CA ILE A 80 -8.69 14.74 18.77
C ILE A 80 -9.69 14.76 17.60
N TRP A 81 -9.24 14.39 16.40
CA TRP A 81 -10.13 14.37 15.22
C TRP A 81 -11.24 13.34 15.36
N HIS A 82 -10.93 12.14 15.88
CA HIS A 82 -11.93 11.13 16.18
C HIS A 82 -12.98 11.64 17.18
N ARG A 83 -12.56 12.30 18.27
CA ARG A 83 -13.49 12.88 19.25
C ARG A 83 -14.40 13.95 18.65
N GLN A 84 -13.87 14.81 17.77
CA GLN A 84 -14.68 15.82 17.07
C GLN A 84 -15.74 15.17 16.16
N GLN A 85 -15.41 14.04 15.55
CA GLN A 85 -16.31 13.29 14.65
C GLN A 85 -17.04 12.12 15.32
N ALA A 86 -16.94 11.95 16.65
CA ALA A 86 -17.44 10.77 17.35
C ALA A 86 -18.97 10.63 17.25
N ARG A 87 -19.69 11.75 17.11
CA ARG A 87 -21.14 11.75 16.90
C ARG A 87 -21.54 11.07 15.58
N GLU A 88 -20.73 11.24 14.52
CA GLU A 88 -20.96 10.65 13.20
C GLU A 88 -20.34 9.25 13.08
N ASN A 89 -19.14 9.06 13.64
CA ASN A 89 -18.33 7.87 13.41
C ASN A 89 -18.56 6.74 14.43
N GLY A 90 -19.24 7.02 15.54
CA GLY A 90 -19.41 6.09 16.64
C GLY A 90 -18.12 5.87 17.44
N SER A 91 -18.20 4.99 18.44
CA SER A 91 -17.07 4.69 19.32
C SER A 91 -16.19 3.57 18.77
N MET A 92 -14.86 3.78 18.75
CA MET A 92 -13.88 2.73 18.41
C MET A 92 -14.03 1.48 19.29
N LEU A 93 -14.26 1.65 20.59
CA LEU A 93 -14.44 0.52 21.51
C LEU A 93 -15.74 -0.24 21.22
N ALA A 94 -16.81 0.46 20.86
CA ALA A 94 -18.06 -0.19 20.48
C ALA A 94 -17.89 -1.01 19.20
N TRP A 95 -17.22 -0.44 18.19
CA TRP A 95 -16.88 -1.16 16.97
C TRP A 95 -16.00 -2.39 17.26
N LEU A 96 -14.98 -2.26 18.11
CA LEU A 96 -14.11 -3.39 18.46
C LEU A 96 -14.88 -4.51 19.16
N LYS A 97 -15.79 -4.18 20.07
CA LYS A 97 -16.65 -5.17 20.73
C LYS A 97 -17.58 -5.87 19.75
N GLN A 98 -18.09 -5.13 18.76
CA GLN A 98 -18.98 -5.66 17.74
C GLN A 98 -18.24 -6.55 16.72
N GLU A 99 -17.07 -6.11 16.26
CA GLU A 99 -16.32 -6.72 15.16
C GLU A 99 -15.03 -7.42 15.62
N TRP A 100 -14.94 -7.82 16.90
CA TRP A 100 -13.74 -8.41 17.48
C TRP A 100 -13.23 -9.64 16.72
N ARG A 101 -14.14 -10.41 16.11
CA ARG A 101 -13.78 -11.57 15.28
C ARG A 101 -13.02 -11.14 14.03
N TYR A 102 -13.47 -10.07 13.38
CA TYR A 102 -12.75 -9.49 12.24
C TYR A 102 -11.37 -8.99 12.68
N ALA A 103 -11.31 -8.24 13.77
CA ALA A 103 -10.05 -7.73 14.31
C ALA A 103 -9.07 -8.88 14.61
N LEU A 104 -9.53 -9.93 15.31
CA LEU A 104 -8.74 -11.12 15.59
C LEU A 104 -8.28 -11.82 14.31
N THR A 105 -9.14 -11.96 13.29
CA THR A 105 -8.74 -12.55 12.00
C THR A 105 -7.62 -11.77 11.33
N VAL A 106 -7.69 -10.43 11.32
CA VAL A 106 -6.62 -9.57 10.77
C VAL A 106 -5.32 -9.76 11.56
N GLU A 107 -5.39 -9.78 12.89
CA GLU A 107 -4.22 -9.96 13.76
C GLU A 107 -3.57 -11.35 13.60
N VAL A 108 -4.39 -12.39 13.51
CA VAL A 108 -3.93 -13.77 13.27
C VAL A 108 -3.32 -13.89 11.88
N LEU A 109 -3.97 -13.33 10.84
CA LEU A 109 -3.44 -13.33 9.48
C LEU A 109 -2.09 -12.61 9.42
N PHE A 110 -1.99 -11.43 10.06
CA PHE A 110 -0.74 -10.68 10.17
C PHE A 110 0.35 -11.53 10.83
N GLY A 111 0.06 -12.10 12.00
CA GLY A 111 1.02 -12.89 12.77
C GLY A 111 1.49 -14.14 12.01
N LEU A 112 0.56 -14.88 11.39
CA LEU A 112 0.89 -16.05 10.59
C LEU A 112 1.74 -15.70 9.37
N ALA A 113 1.36 -14.65 8.61
CA ALA A 113 2.13 -14.19 7.47
C ALA A 113 3.54 -13.73 7.86
N PHE A 114 3.64 -12.95 8.94
CA PHE A 114 4.91 -12.45 9.47
C PHE A 114 5.81 -13.62 9.90
N VAL A 115 5.32 -14.53 10.74
CA VAL A 115 6.11 -15.68 11.23
C VAL A 115 6.50 -16.62 10.09
N ALA A 116 5.59 -16.89 9.15
CA ALA A 116 5.90 -17.72 7.99
C ALA A 116 7.06 -17.14 7.16
N TRP A 117 7.05 -15.82 6.91
CA TRP A 117 8.11 -15.20 6.13
C TRP A 117 9.41 -14.99 6.93
N VAL A 118 9.32 -14.79 8.25
CA VAL A 118 10.50 -14.83 9.13
C VAL A 118 11.16 -16.21 9.07
N PHE A 119 10.37 -17.28 9.12
CA PHE A 119 10.87 -18.65 8.98
C PHE A 119 11.54 -18.87 7.61
N PHE A 120 10.92 -18.39 6.53
CA PHE A 120 11.51 -18.41 5.19
C PHE A 120 12.87 -17.67 5.16
N LYS A 121 12.90 -16.41 5.63
CA LYS A 121 14.13 -15.61 5.67
C LYS A 121 15.21 -16.16 6.59
N ALA A 122 14.86 -16.93 7.61
CA ALA A 122 15.83 -17.61 8.46
C ALA A 122 16.64 -18.69 7.72
N HIS A 123 16.09 -19.27 6.63
CA HIS A 123 16.79 -20.26 5.80
C HIS A 123 17.68 -19.63 4.73
N ASN A 124 17.42 -18.37 4.36
CA ASN A 124 18.30 -17.59 3.49
C ASN A 124 18.47 -16.15 4.02
N PRO A 125 19.25 -15.97 5.10
CA PRO A 125 19.46 -14.66 5.73
C PRO A 125 20.56 -13.83 5.06
N ASN A 126 21.25 -14.39 4.05
CA ASN A 126 22.44 -13.78 3.47
C ASN A 126 22.10 -12.49 2.72
N ILE A 127 22.92 -11.47 2.96
CA ILE A 127 22.95 -10.22 2.21
C ILE A 127 24.10 -10.34 1.22
N GLU A 128 23.79 -10.81 0.02
CA GLU A 128 24.78 -11.17 -1.00
C GLU A 128 24.60 -10.36 -2.28
N THR A 129 25.71 -10.12 -2.99
CA THR A 129 25.73 -9.37 -4.26
C THR A 129 25.18 -10.17 -5.44
N ALA A 130 25.22 -11.50 -5.36
CA ALA A 130 24.68 -12.40 -6.38
C ALA A 130 23.14 -12.33 -6.50
N GLY A 131 22.46 -11.74 -5.52
CA GLY A 131 20.99 -11.66 -5.42
C GLY A 131 20.41 -10.27 -5.62
N GLY A 132 21.03 -9.42 -6.46
CA GLY A 132 20.48 -8.12 -6.83
C GLY A 132 20.90 -6.97 -5.91
N GLU A 133 19.93 -6.18 -5.45
CA GLU A 133 20.17 -4.83 -4.93
C GLU A 133 20.37 -4.73 -3.41
N LYS A 134 20.30 -5.85 -2.68
CA LYS A 134 20.39 -5.89 -1.20
C LYS A 134 21.58 -5.12 -0.61
N TRP A 135 22.71 -5.10 -1.32
CA TRP A 135 23.93 -4.39 -0.90
C TRP A 135 23.76 -2.86 -0.94
N MET A 136 23.05 -2.35 -1.96
CA MET A 136 22.68 -0.95 -2.06
C MET A 136 21.72 -0.57 -0.92
N GLU A 137 20.71 -1.41 -0.69
CA GLU A 137 19.66 -1.15 0.28
C GLU A 137 20.18 -1.13 1.72
N ILE A 138 21.03 -2.09 2.08
CA ILE A 138 21.68 -2.09 3.40
C ILE A 138 22.62 -0.88 3.56
N ALA A 139 23.25 -0.41 2.48
CA ALA A 139 24.06 0.80 2.50
C ALA A 139 23.20 2.05 2.75
N PHE A 140 22.06 2.18 2.06
CA PHE A 140 21.10 3.28 2.29
C PHE A 140 20.53 3.28 3.70
N ILE A 141 20.15 2.10 4.22
CA ILE A 141 19.69 1.95 5.60
C ILE A 141 20.77 2.42 6.59
N ASN A 142 22.03 2.03 6.39
CA ASN A 142 23.11 2.49 7.26
C ASN A 142 23.38 4.01 7.12
N GLY A 143 23.26 4.56 5.91
CA GLY A 143 23.34 6.02 5.68
C GLY A 143 22.27 6.77 6.45
N ILE A 144 21.03 6.28 6.43
CA ILE A 144 19.91 6.83 7.20
C ILE A 144 20.15 6.70 8.70
N LEU A 145 20.50 5.50 9.19
CA LEU A 145 20.74 5.25 10.63
C LEU A 145 21.86 6.10 11.23
N ARG A 146 22.81 6.57 10.40
CA ARG A 146 23.92 7.43 10.82
C ARG A 146 23.67 8.93 10.63
N SER A 147 22.51 9.29 10.07
CA SER A 147 22.16 10.69 9.79
C SER A 147 21.14 11.20 10.79
N ASP A 148 21.48 12.25 11.55
CA ASP A 148 20.58 12.88 12.52
C ASP A 148 19.45 13.68 11.85
N TYR A 149 19.70 14.17 10.63
CA TYR A 149 18.80 15.00 9.83
C TYR A 149 18.82 14.55 8.37
N PHE A 150 17.84 14.99 7.59
CA PHE A 150 17.70 14.62 6.19
C PHE A 150 17.97 15.79 5.23
N PRO A 151 18.44 15.52 3.98
CA PRO A 151 18.64 14.21 3.36
C PRO A 151 19.78 13.39 4.00
N PRO A 152 19.65 12.06 4.08
CA PRO A 152 20.65 11.19 4.70
C PRO A 152 21.93 11.13 3.87
N GLN A 153 23.08 10.90 4.51
CA GLN A 153 24.38 10.78 3.84
C GLN A 153 24.38 9.67 2.78
N ASP A 154 24.85 10.00 1.59
CA ASP A 154 25.03 9.03 0.50
C ASP A 154 26.26 8.16 0.78
N PRO A 155 26.12 6.81 0.83
CA PRO A 155 27.23 5.92 1.11
C PRO A 155 28.24 5.81 -0.05
N TRP A 156 27.87 6.23 -1.26
CA TRP A 156 28.69 6.14 -2.47
C TRP A 156 29.27 7.49 -2.89
N LEU A 157 28.64 8.61 -2.49
CA LEU A 157 29.06 9.96 -2.87
C LEU A 157 29.26 10.86 -1.63
N SER A 158 30.48 10.84 -1.10
CA SER A 158 30.87 11.59 0.10
C SER A 158 30.50 13.09 0.03
N GLY A 159 29.80 13.57 1.06
CA GLY A 159 29.38 14.98 1.18
C GLY A 159 28.02 15.30 0.54
N PHE A 160 27.38 14.31 -0.10
CA PHE A 160 26.07 14.46 -0.71
C PHE A 160 25.02 13.61 0.02
N GLY A 161 23.75 13.94 -0.19
CA GLY A 161 22.63 13.15 0.30
C GLY A 161 22.18 12.09 -0.72
N ILE A 162 21.52 11.03 -0.25
CA ILE A 162 20.99 9.96 -1.11
C ILE A 162 20.05 10.56 -2.16
N SER A 163 20.42 10.43 -3.43
CA SER A 163 19.61 10.88 -4.57
C SER A 163 18.72 9.75 -5.11
N TYR A 164 17.84 9.24 -4.26
CA TYR A 164 16.93 8.12 -4.57
C TYR A 164 15.61 8.25 -3.80
N TYR A 165 14.57 7.51 -4.15
CA TYR A 165 13.31 7.49 -3.39
C TYR A 165 13.50 6.70 -2.07
N TYR A 166 14.00 7.38 -1.04
CA TYR A 166 14.48 6.75 0.19
C TYR A 166 13.48 6.72 1.35
N PHE A 167 12.26 7.23 1.16
CA PHE A 167 11.28 7.35 2.26
C PHE A 167 10.88 5.99 2.87
N GLY A 168 10.79 4.95 2.04
CA GLY A 168 10.55 3.58 2.52
C GLY A 168 11.65 3.08 3.45
N TYR A 169 12.91 3.39 3.14
CA TYR A 169 14.04 3.05 4.00
C TYR A 169 14.03 3.83 5.32
N VAL A 170 13.50 5.07 5.35
CA VAL A 170 13.32 5.82 6.61
C VAL A 170 12.37 5.10 7.56
N MET A 171 11.27 4.55 7.04
CA MET A 171 10.33 3.77 7.85
C MET A 171 10.99 2.49 8.41
N MET A 172 11.75 1.77 7.58
CA MET A 172 12.47 0.57 8.03
C MET A 172 13.59 0.91 9.04
N ALA A 173 14.28 2.04 8.86
CA ALA A 173 15.28 2.54 9.80
C ALA A 173 14.65 2.94 11.14
N ALA A 174 13.44 3.53 11.14
CA ALA A 174 12.72 3.85 12.37
C ALA A 174 12.37 2.57 13.17
N LEU A 175 11.91 1.51 12.49
CA LEU A 175 11.67 0.21 13.14
C LEU A 175 12.97 -0.39 13.69
N THR A 176 14.07 -0.26 12.94
CA THR A 176 15.41 -0.71 13.37
C THR A 176 15.85 -0.01 14.65
N GLN A 177 15.76 1.32 14.71
CA GLN A 177 16.12 2.10 15.90
C GLN A 177 15.27 1.72 17.12
N LEU A 178 13.94 1.61 16.96
CA LEU A 178 13.05 1.24 18.07
C LEU A 178 13.31 -0.18 18.59
N SER A 179 13.70 -1.10 17.71
CA SER A 179 13.99 -2.49 18.09
C SER A 179 15.36 -2.66 18.75
N GLY A 180 16.27 -1.70 18.58
CA GLY A 180 17.65 -1.80 19.04
C GLY A 180 18.48 -2.86 18.32
N LEU A 181 17.99 -3.41 17.22
CA LEU A 181 18.69 -4.43 16.43
C LEU A 181 19.77 -3.78 15.56
N ILE A 182 20.85 -4.54 15.30
CA ILE A 182 21.82 -4.18 14.27
C ILE A 182 21.16 -4.22 12.89
N SER A 183 21.59 -3.33 11.98
CA SER A 183 20.95 -3.13 10.67
C SER A 183 20.87 -4.42 9.84
N THR A 184 21.87 -5.29 9.88
CA THR A 184 21.89 -6.57 9.14
C THR A 184 20.84 -7.58 9.64
N THR A 185 20.54 -7.56 10.94
CA THR A 185 19.48 -8.41 11.51
C THR A 185 18.11 -7.82 11.21
N ALA A 186 17.96 -6.51 11.38
CA ALA A 186 16.72 -5.80 11.08
C ALA A 186 16.34 -5.92 9.59
N PHE A 187 17.32 -5.87 8.69
CA PHE A 187 17.11 -6.04 7.25
C PHE A 187 16.35 -7.32 6.90
N ASN A 188 16.65 -8.42 7.59
CA ASN A 188 15.96 -9.69 7.41
C ASN A 188 14.51 -9.70 7.94
N LEU A 189 14.10 -8.70 8.72
CA LEU A 189 12.74 -8.49 9.22
C LEU A 189 11.91 -7.51 8.38
N TYR A 190 12.55 -6.76 7.46
CA TYR A 190 11.83 -5.83 6.58
C TYR A 190 10.92 -6.59 5.60
N VAL A 191 11.45 -7.61 4.91
CA VAL A 191 10.67 -8.42 3.96
C VAL A 191 9.47 -9.09 4.63
N PRO A 192 9.60 -9.78 5.79
CA PRO A 192 8.44 -10.28 6.52
C PRO A 192 7.43 -9.21 6.94
N THR A 193 7.89 -8.02 7.30
CA THR A 193 7.03 -6.88 7.63
C THR A 193 6.19 -6.47 6.42
N LEU A 194 6.83 -6.26 5.27
CA LEU A 194 6.16 -5.85 4.04
C LEU A 194 5.22 -6.93 3.52
N PHE A 195 5.62 -8.21 3.60
CA PHE A 195 4.78 -9.35 3.23
C PHE A 195 3.50 -9.40 4.09
N ALA A 196 3.64 -9.34 5.42
CA ALA A 196 2.50 -9.39 6.33
C ALA A 196 1.56 -8.20 6.15
N LEU A 197 2.11 -6.98 6.03
CA LEU A 197 1.32 -5.78 5.79
C LEU A 197 0.56 -5.85 4.46
N THR A 198 1.22 -6.31 3.39
CA THR A 198 0.61 -6.47 2.05
C THR A 198 -0.54 -7.47 2.09
N LEU A 199 -0.35 -8.66 2.69
CA LEU A 199 -1.41 -9.66 2.79
C LEU A 199 -2.60 -9.15 3.61
N THR A 200 -2.37 -8.50 4.75
CA THR A 200 -3.47 -7.97 5.56
C THR A 200 -4.20 -6.81 4.89
N ALA A 201 -3.49 -5.94 4.18
CA ALA A 201 -4.07 -4.83 3.44
C ALA A 201 -4.94 -5.34 2.28
N ALA A 202 -4.47 -6.34 1.53
CA ALA A 202 -5.21 -6.96 0.44
C ALA A 202 -6.46 -7.71 0.96
N PHE A 203 -6.30 -8.48 2.05
CA PHE A 203 -7.42 -9.12 2.74
C PHE A 203 -8.48 -8.10 3.15
N GLY A 204 -8.07 -7.02 3.81
CA GLY A 204 -8.96 -5.97 4.28
C GLY A 204 -9.69 -5.27 3.15
N LEU A 205 -8.98 -4.90 2.08
CA LEU A 205 -9.56 -4.26 0.90
C LEU A 205 -10.66 -5.13 0.27
N VAL A 206 -10.36 -6.40 0.00
CA VAL A 206 -11.32 -7.31 -0.65
C VAL A 206 -12.47 -7.68 0.28
N ALA A 207 -12.21 -7.90 1.57
CA ALA A 207 -13.27 -8.15 2.55
C ALA A 207 -14.25 -6.95 2.64
N ASN A 208 -13.73 -5.71 2.59
CA ASN A 208 -14.56 -4.51 2.53
C ASN A 208 -15.42 -4.45 1.26
N MET A 209 -14.86 -4.78 0.08
CA MET A 209 -15.63 -4.83 -1.17
C MET A 209 -16.80 -5.82 -1.08
N VAL A 210 -16.56 -7.02 -0.54
CA VAL A 210 -17.62 -8.03 -0.34
C VAL A 210 -18.67 -7.56 0.66
N ALA A 211 -18.26 -6.96 1.77
CA ALA A 211 -19.17 -6.43 2.77
C ALA A 211 -20.05 -5.30 2.21
N LEU A 212 -19.46 -4.38 1.43
CA LEU A 212 -20.19 -3.31 0.75
C LEU A 212 -21.18 -3.84 -0.28
N TYR A 213 -20.77 -4.80 -1.11
CA TYR A 213 -21.64 -5.43 -2.11
C TYR A 213 -22.87 -6.09 -1.46
N ARG A 214 -22.67 -6.83 -0.37
CA ARG A 214 -23.75 -7.48 0.37
C ARG A 214 -24.71 -6.47 1.01
N ARG A 215 -24.18 -5.38 1.58
CA ARG A 215 -25.00 -4.28 2.12
C ARG A 215 -25.86 -3.62 1.03
N SER A 216 -25.31 -3.45 -0.18
CA SER A 216 -26.05 -2.90 -1.32
C SER A 216 -27.23 -3.80 -1.71
N LYS A 217 -27.01 -5.11 -1.90
CA LYS A 217 -28.08 -6.06 -2.27
C LYS A 217 -29.19 -6.16 -1.24
N ASN A 218 -28.86 -6.14 0.05
CA ASN A 218 -29.85 -6.21 1.11
C ASN A 218 -30.72 -4.94 1.17
N THR A 219 -30.18 -3.78 0.79
CA THR A 219 -30.93 -2.53 0.73
C THR A 219 -32.00 -2.56 -0.37
N GLU A 220 -31.72 -3.21 -1.49
CA GLU A 220 -32.68 -3.39 -2.60
C GLU A 220 -33.80 -4.39 -2.28
N SER A 221 -33.61 -5.27 -1.30
CA SER A 221 -34.56 -6.34 -0.93
C SER A 221 -35.32 -6.11 0.38
N ALA A 222 -35.15 -4.96 1.06
CA ALA A 222 -35.64 -4.79 2.43
C ALA A 222 -37.15 -4.48 2.52
N SER A 223 -37.94 -5.51 2.83
CA SER A 223 -39.02 -5.42 3.83
C SER A 223 -38.42 -5.50 5.25
N GLU A 224 -39.19 -5.03 6.23
CA GLU A 224 -38.78 -4.53 7.55
C GLU A 224 -37.83 -5.41 8.42
N LEU A 225 -36.99 -4.73 9.22
CA LEU A 225 -36.00 -5.23 10.22
C LEU A 225 -34.68 -5.81 9.67
N THR A 226 -33.85 -4.94 9.08
CA THR A 226 -32.47 -5.28 8.69
C THR A 226 -31.56 -5.39 9.93
N ILE A 227 -31.27 -6.62 10.37
CA ILE A 227 -30.23 -6.88 11.38
C ILE A 227 -28.87 -6.44 10.81
N PRO A 228 -28.06 -5.63 11.55
CA PRO A 228 -26.73 -5.25 11.11
C PRO A 228 -25.87 -6.48 10.82
N GLN A 229 -25.45 -6.64 9.57
CA GLN A 229 -24.59 -7.75 9.17
C GLN A 229 -23.17 -7.51 9.69
N PRO A 230 -22.54 -8.51 10.35
CA PRO A 230 -21.16 -8.40 10.82
C PRO A 230 -20.21 -8.20 9.63
N MET A 231 -19.07 -7.57 9.89
CA MET A 231 -18.03 -7.37 8.89
C MET A 231 -17.48 -8.71 8.40
N LEU A 232 -17.11 -9.59 9.35
CA LEU A 232 -16.58 -10.91 9.03
C LEU A 232 -17.71 -11.91 8.79
N THR A 233 -17.95 -12.22 7.52
CA THR A 233 -18.77 -13.35 7.10
C THR A 233 -17.92 -14.35 6.33
N LEU A 234 -18.38 -15.60 6.19
CA LEU A 234 -17.63 -16.62 5.46
C LEU A 234 -17.26 -16.17 4.03
N PRO A 235 -18.16 -15.57 3.22
CA PRO A 235 -17.77 -15.04 1.91
C PRO A 235 -16.70 -13.95 1.99
N ALA A 236 -16.84 -12.99 2.92
CA ALA A 236 -15.87 -11.91 3.07
C ALA A 236 -14.49 -12.44 3.50
N ALA A 237 -14.46 -13.44 4.39
CA ALA A 237 -13.23 -14.09 4.83
C ALA A 237 -12.55 -14.88 3.70
N LEU A 238 -13.30 -15.74 3.00
CA LEU A 238 -12.75 -16.58 1.92
C LEU A 238 -12.29 -15.73 0.73
N THR A 239 -13.12 -14.82 0.25
CA THR A 239 -12.74 -13.95 -0.88
C THR A 239 -11.63 -12.98 -0.48
N GLY A 240 -11.65 -12.46 0.76
CA GLY A 240 -10.54 -11.68 1.32
C GLY A 240 -9.23 -12.46 1.29
N LEU A 241 -9.25 -13.73 1.73
CA LEU A 241 -8.06 -14.58 1.71
C LEU A 241 -7.59 -14.85 0.27
N VAL A 242 -8.50 -15.17 -0.65
CA VAL A 242 -8.16 -15.32 -2.08
C VAL A 242 -7.53 -14.05 -2.62
N GLY A 243 -8.06 -12.87 -2.29
CA GLY A 243 -7.47 -11.58 -2.66
C GLY A 243 -6.05 -11.40 -2.11
N ALA A 244 -5.82 -11.74 -0.85
CA ALA A 244 -4.48 -11.69 -0.24
C ALA A 244 -3.51 -12.65 -0.94
N LEU A 245 -3.92 -13.89 -1.21
CA LEU A 245 -3.10 -14.87 -1.94
C LEU A 245 -2.79 -14.39 -3.37
N PHE A 246 -3.77 -13.80 -4.07
CA PHE A 246 -3.59 -13.30 -5.43
C PHE A 246 -2.61 -12.13 -5.48
N VAL A 247 -2.66 -11.22 -4.50
CA VAL A 247 -1.74 -10.07 -4.46
C VAL A 247 -0.36 -10.47 -3.97
N GLY A 248 -0.24 -11.25 -2.90
CA GLY A 248 1.05 -11.50 -2.24
C GLY A 248 1.78 -12.77 -2.68
N LEU A 249 1.07 -13.75 -3.25
CA LEU A 249 1.62 -15.08 -3.55
C LEU A 249 1.42 -15.55 -5.00
N MET A 250 0.45 -15.03 -5.74
CA MET A 250 0.26 -15.45 -7.12
C MET A 250 1.39 -14.90 -8.00
N GLY A 251 1.90 -15.75 -8.88
CA GLY A 251 2.91 -15.39 -9.87
C GLY A 251 2.46 -15.73 -11.29
N ASN A 252 3.34 -15.55 -12.25
CA ASN A 252 3.08 -15.75 -13.68
C ASN A 252 3.23 -17.21 -14.16
N LEU A 253 3.17 -18.19 -13.24
CA LEU A 253 3.24 -19.63 -13.53
C LEU A 253 4.54 -20.11 -14.19
N ILE A 254 5.60 -19.30 -14.23
CA ILE A 254 6.87 -19.69 -14.88
C ILE A 254 7.42 -21.01 -14.34
N GLY A 255 7.26 -21.27 -13.04
CA GLY A 255 7.76 -22.51 -12.44
C GLY A 255 7.03 -23.73 -12.98
N VAL A 256 5.73 -23.63 -13.25
CA VAL A 256 4.96 -24.69 -13.91
C VAL A 256 5.45 -24.85 -15.35
N LEU A 257 5.64 -23.74 -16.07
CA LEU A 257 6.11 -23.75 -17.45
C LEU A 257 7.51 -24.37 -17.59
N GLU A 258 8.46 -24.06 -16.71
CA GLU A 258 9.79 -24.67 -16.69
C GLU A 258 9.73 -26.19 -16.45
N VAL A 259 8.83 -26.65 -15.56
CA VAL A 259 8.62 -28.10 -15.34
C VAL A 259 8.05 -28.78 -16.57
N LEU A 260 7.03 -28.18 -17.20
CA LEU A 260 6.42 -28.71 -18.43
C LEU A 260 7.39 -28.70 -19.61
N HIS A 261 8.21 -27.65 -19.72
CA HIS A 261 9.27 -27.51 -20.70
C HIS A 261 10.32 -28.59 -20.51
N LYS A 262 10.85 -28.74 -19.28
CA LYS A 262 11.83 -29.78 -18.97
C LYS A 262 11.31 -31.18 -19.33
N ARG A 263 10.05 -31.48 -19.03
CA ARG A 263 9.43 -32.79 -19.30
C ARG A 263 9.06 -33.00 -20.77
N GLY A 264 9.15 -31.98 -21.63
CA GLY A 264 8.77 -32.08 -23.04
C GLY A 264 7.28 -32.39 -23.24
N LEU A 265 6.41 -31.94 -22.34
CA LEU A 265 4.99 -32.30 -22.33
C LEU A 265 4.13 -31.47 -23.29
N LEU A 266 4.65 -30.34 -23.78
CA LEU A 266 3.97 -29.44 -24.69
C LEU A 266 4.70 -29.36 -26.03
N PRO A 267 3.97 -29.17 -27.14
CA PRO A 267 4.53 -29.19 -28.48
C PRO A 267 5.43 -27.98 -28.76
N ALA A 268 6.32 -28.08 -29.75
CA ALA A 268 7.30 -27.04 -30.07
C ALA A 268 6.63 -25.71 -30.44
N GLU A 269 5.51 -25.76 -31.15
CA GLU A 269 4.74 -24.59 -31.58
C GLU A 269 4.19 -23.80 -30.39
N PHE A 270 3.83 -24.47 -29.30
CA PHE A 270 3.38 -23.81 -28.08
C PHE A 270 4.50 -22.93 -27.48
N TRP A 271 5.71 -23.47 -27.39
CA TRP A 271 6.85 -22.75 -26.81
C TRP A 271 7.30 -21.56 -27.68
N ILE A 272 7.29 -21.74 -29.00
CA ILE A 272 7.59 -20.67 -29.95
C ILE A 272 6.52 -19.57 -29.87
N TRP A 273 5.24 -19.93 -29.80
CA TRP A 273 4.13 -18.98 -29.63
C TRP A 273 4.21 -18.24 -28.29
N LEU A 274 4.59 -18.93 -27.21
CA LEU A 274 4.72 -18.36 -25.88
C LEU A 274 5.84 -17.31 -25.81
N ASP A 275 6.87 -17.44 -26.66
CA ASP A 275 7.96 -16.47 -26.88
C ASP A 275 8.67 -15.96 -25.61
N ILE A 276 8.82 -16.83 -24.62
CA ILE A 276 9.64 -16.55 -23.43
C ILE A 276 11.09 -16.95 -23.76
N ARG A 277 12.03 -16.00 -23.66
CA ARG A 277 13.44 -16.10 -24.12
C ARG A 277 14.13 -17.47 -23.94
N ASP A 278 14.01 -18.09 -22.77
CA ASP A 278 14.68 -19.37 -22.44
C ASP A 278 13.81 -20.62 -22.71
N LEU A 279 12.49 -20.43 -22.83
CA LEU A 279 11.52 -21.50 -23.04
C LEU A 279 11.16 -21.66 -24.52
N LYS A 280 11.31 -20.62 -25.34
CA LYS A 280 10.96 -20.64 -26.77
C LYS A 280 11.80 -21.60 -27.59
N ILE A 281 12.97 -22.00 -27.08
CA ILE A 281 13.78 -23.08 -27.63
C ILE A 281 13.16 -24.39 -27.12
N PRO A 282 12.53 -25.21 -27.99
CA PRO A 282 11.87 -26.43 -27.55
C PRO A 282 12.88 -27.40 -26.92
N PRO A 283 12.47 -28.20 -25.92
CA PRO A 283 13.35 -29.21 -25.32
C PRO A 283 13.73 -30.28 -26.35
N THR A 284 14.97 -30.76 -26.30
CA THR A 284 15.51 -31.78 -27.23
C THR A 284 14.96 -33.19 -27.01
N GLY A 285 14.04 -33.36 -26.05
CA GLY A 285 13.41 -34.63 -25.69
C GLY A 285 12.73 -34.51 -24.31
N PRO A 286 11.96 -35.53 -23.89
CA PRO A 286 11.40 -35.55 -22.55
C PRO A 286 12.54 -35.65 -21.53
N GLY A 287 12.65 -34.66 -20.64
CA GLY A 287 13.63 -34.69 -19.57
C GLY A 287 13.30 -35.73 -18.51
N ASP A 288 14.35 -36.31 -17.92
CA ASP A 288 14.25 -37.37 -16.91
C ASP A 288 13.84 -36.87 -15.51
N SER A 289 13.65 -35.56 -15.35
CA SER A 289 13.38 -34.91 -14.06
C SER A 289 12.17 -33.98 -14.12
N TRP A 290 11.47 -33.88 -13.00
CA TRP A 290 10.42 -32.88 -12.75
C TRP A 290 10.97 -31.57 -12.16
N ILE A 291 12.27 -31.53 -11.85
CA ILE A 291 12.93 -30.36 -11.29
C ILE A 291 13.65 -29.64 -12.44
N PRO A 292 13.37 -28.34 -12.68
CA PRO A 292 14.13 -27.56 -13.64
C PRO A 292 15.61 -27.48 -13.22
N ASP A 293 16.50 -27.76 -14.17
CA ASP A 293 17.96 -27.81 -13.94
C ASP A 293 18.72 -26.65 -14.60
N ARG A 294 18.01 -25.78 -15.33
CA ARG A 294 18.58 -24.56 -15.89
C ARG A 294 19.09 -23.67 -14.75
N PHE A 295 20.32 -23.17 -14.90
CA PHE A 295 20.89 -22.22 -13.96
C PHE A 295 19.95 -21.04 -13.77
N ILE A 296 19.65 -20.72 -12.50
CA ILE A 296 18.78 -19.62 -12.08
C ILE A 296 17.40 -19.57 -12.77
N TRP A 297 16.83 -20.72 -13.15
CA TRP A 297 15.54 -20.80 -13.89
C TRP A 297 14.41 -19.94 -13.31
N TRP A 298 14.32 -19.82 -11.99
CA TRP A 298 13.27 -19.03 -11.32
C TRP A 298 13.40 -17.52 -11.58
N TRP A 299 14.59 -17.04 -11.93
CA TRP A 299 14.84 -15.66 -12.35
C TRP A 299 14.07 -15.28 -13.61
N ARG A 300 13.78 -16.24 -14.48
CA ARG A 300 12.95 -16.02 -15.66
C ARG A 300 11.54 -15.55 -15.29
N GLY A 301 11.09 -15.82 -14.08
CA GLY A 301 9.80 -15.33 -13.57
C GLY A 301 9.69 -13.82 -13.52
N SER A 302 10.77 -13.06 -13.43
CA SER A 302 10.70 -11.58 -13.47
C SER A 302 10.99 -11.00 -14.84
N ARG A 303 11.06 -11.85 -15.88
CA ARG A 303 11.51 -11.51 -17.25
C ARG A 303 10.72 -12.34 -18.27
N VAL A 304 9.40 -12.44 -18.09
CA VAL A 304 8.55 -13.26 -18.99
C VAL A 304 8.11 -12.49 -20.23
N LEU A 305 8.13 -11.16 -20.19
CA LEU A 305 7.85 -10.33 -21.35
C LEU A 305 9.10 -10.17 -22.22
N THR A 306 8.95 -10.44 -23.50
CA THR A 306 9.96 -10.15 -24.53
C THR A 306 9.54 -8.87 -25.25
N ASP A 307 10.33 -7.81 -25.12
CA ASP A 307 10.11 -6.56 -25.85
C ASP A 307 10.99 -6.51 -27.10
N TYR A 308 10.60 -5.72 -28.09
CA TYR A 308 11.30 -5.60 -29.36
C TYR A 308 11.47 -4.13 -29.71
N ASN A 309 12.72 -3.71 -29.93
CA ASN A 309 12.96 -2.34 -30.37
C ASN A 309 12.51 -2.12 -31.83
N LEU A 310 12.54 -0.87 -32.29
CA LEU A 310 12.12 -0.49 -33.65
C LEU A 310 12.92 -1.19 -34.77
N ALA A 311 14.07 -1.80 -34.46
CA ALA A 311 14.85 -2.60 -35.39
C ALA A 311 14.53 -4.11 -35.31
N GLY A 312 13.48 -4.51 -34.57
CA GLY A 312 13.06 -5.89 -34.36
C GLY A 312 14.01 -6.71 -33.48
N ARG A 313 14.90 -6.06 -32.71
CA ARG A 313 15.81 -6.77 -31.81
C ARG A 313 15.19 -6.92 -30.44
N GLU A 314 15.31 -8.12 -29.89
CA GLU A 314 14.85 -8.47 -28.54
C GLU A 314 15.51 -7.58 -27.48
N GLN A 315 14.70 -7.13 -26.54
CA GLN A 315 15.08 -6.41 -25.34
C GLN A 315 14.41 -7.08 -24.15
N GLU A 316 15.22 -7.45 -23.15
CA GLU A 316 14.70 -8.03 -21.93
C GLU A 316 14.13 -6.92 -21.04
N VAL A 317 12.90 -7.15 -20.56
CA VAL A 317 12.20 -6.26 -19.63
C VAL A 317 12.19 -6.90 -18.25
N ILE A 318 12.21 -6.07 -17.22
CA ILE A 318 12.05 -6.51 -15.83
C ILE A 318 10.57 -6.32 -15.47
N ASP A 319 9.87 -7.42 -15.30
CA ASP A 319 8.45 -7.51 -14.95
C ASP A 319 8.25 -8.34 -13.67
N GLU A 320 8.75 -7.79 -12.56
CA GLU A 320 8.60 -8.41 -11.24
C GLU A 320 7.16 -8.40 -10.74
N PHE A 321 6.80 -9.45 -10.00
CA PHE A 321 5.55 -9.57 -9.26
C PHE A 321 5.85 -9.77 -7.77
N PRO A 322 4.91 -9.45 -6.85
CA PRO A 322 5.21 -9.37 -5.42
C PRO A 322 5.91 -10.61 -4.83
N LEU A 323 5.43 -11.82 -5.16
CA LEU A 323 6.08 -13.04 -4.68
C LEU A 323 7.54 -13.17 -5.16
N PHE A 324 7.86 -12.77 -6.39
CA PHE A 324 9.24 -12.80 -6.88
C PHE A 324 10.15 -11.97 -5.98
N SER A 325 9.78 -10.71 -5.70
CA SER A 325 10.60 -9.82 -4.87
C SER A 325 10.64 -10.27 -3.41
N PHE A 326 9.55 -10.85 -2.87
CA PHE A 326 9.58 -11.45 -1.53
C PHE A 326 10.48 -12.70 -1.42
N LEU A 327 10.58 -13.50 -2.48
CA LEU A 327 11.48 -14.65 -2.57
C LEU A 327 12.94 -14.20 -2.75
N LEU A 328 13.16 -13.21 -3.62
CA LEU A 328 14.46 -12.57 -3.82
C LEU A 328 14.96 -11.99 -2.48
N GLY A 329 14.06 -11.32 -1.76
CA GLY A 329 14.27 -10.82 -0.41
C GLY A 329 15.11 -9.55 -0.36
N ASP A 330 15.13 -8.78 -1.45
CA ASP A 330 15.47 -7.36 -1.42
C ASP A 330 14.22 -6.53 -1.05
N VAL A 331 14.45 -5.30 -0.65
CA VAL A 331 13.40 -4.36 -0.22
C VAL A 331 13.36 -3.17 -1.16
N HIS A 332 13.35 -3.49 -2.45
CA HIS A 332 13.38 -2.48 -3.49
C HIS A 332 12.17 -1.56 -3.35
N PRO A 333 12.22 -0.29 -3.76
CA PRO A 333 11.17 0.61 -3.29
C PRO A 333 9.76 0.36 -3.83
N HIS A 334 9.59 -0.34 -4.96
CA HIS A 334 8.26 -0.86 -5.34
C HIS A 334 7.74 -1.91 -4.33
N VAL A 335 8.61 -2.70 -3.70
CA VAL A 335 8.28 -3.65 -2.62
C VAL A 335 7.93 -2.89 -1.34
N LEU A 336 8.71 -1.86 -0.99
CA LEU A 336 8.43 -0.98 0.15
C LEU A 336 7.07 -0.27 -0.01
N ALA A 337 6.67 0.02 -1.25
CA ALA A 337 5.42 0.71 -1.56
C ALA A 337 4.16 -0.17 -1.44
N LEU A 338 4.26 -1.52 -1.56
CA LEU A 338 3.10 -2.42 -1.68
C LEU A 338 2.00 -2.22 -0.62
N PRO A 339 2.29 -2.12 0.69
CA PRO A 339 1.24 -1.92 1.68
C PRO A 339 0.53 -0.56 1.55
N PHE A 340 1.27 0.46 1.10
CA PHE A 340 0.81 1.84 1.02
C PHE A 340 0.02 2.09 -0.26
N VAL A 341 0.39 1.41 -1.34
CA VAL A 341 -0.42 1.28 -2.55
C VAL A 341 -1.81 0.72 -2.24
N LEU A 342 -1.90 -0.34 -1.42
CA LEU A 342 -3.17 -0.92 -0.99
C LEU A 342 -3.95 0.02 -0.06
N LEU A 343 -3.26 0.77 0.81
CA LEU A 343 -3.87 1.84 1.61
C LEU A 343 -4.49 2.93 0.72
N VAL A 344 -3.78 3.41 -0.31
CA VAL A 344 -4.30 4.41 -1.26
C VAL A 344 -5.45 3.84 -2.08
N THR A 345 -5.40 2.57 -2.46
CA THR A 345 -6.53 1.89 -3.11
C THR A 345 -7.76 1.81 -2.19
N ALA A 346 -7.57 1.59 -0.89
CA ALA A 346 -8.65 1.63 0.08
C ALA A 346 -9.23 3.04 0.28
N LEU A 347 -8.42 4.10 0.14
CA LEU A 347 -8.93 5.47 0.10
C LEU A 347 -9.84 5.70 -1.11
N ALA A 348 -9.47 5.19 -2.28
CA ALA A 348 -10.32 5.22 -3.47
C ALA A 348 -11.65 4.45 -3.24
N LEU A 349 -11.59 3.26 -2.63
CA LEU A 349 -12.80 2.51 -2.27
C LEU A 349 -13.67 3.27 -1.24
N ASN A 350 -13.05 3.93 -0.26
CA ASN A 350 -13.75 4.73 0.74
C ASN A 350 -14.47 5.94 0.13
N LEU A 351 -13.91 6.55 -0.92
CA LEU A 351 -14.63 7.57 -1.72
C LEU A 351 -15.83 6.96 -2.42
N LEU A 352 -15.66 5.80 -3.08
CA LEU A 352 -16.77 5.14 -3.78
C LEU A 352 -17.88 4.65 -2.85
N ALA A 353 -17.54 4.34 -1.59
CA ALA A 353 -18.47 3.94 -0.54
C ALA A 353 -19.14 5.13 0.15
N ASN A 354 -18.66 6.36 -0.06
CA ASN A 354 -19.22 7.56 0.56
C ASN A 354 -20.65 7.82 0.03
N PRO A 355 -21.68 7.79 0.90
CA PRO A 355 -23.07 8.00 0.48
C PRO A 355 -23.25 9.44 -0.03
N VAL A 356 -23.77 9.56 -1.24
CA VAL A 356 -24.02 10.87 -1.85
C VAL A 356 -25.20 11.55 -1.12
N SER A 357 -24.90 12.49 -0.23
CA SER A 357 -25.88 13.46 0.25
C SER A 357 -26.16 14.45 -0.89
N ILE A 358 -27.38 14.41 -1.45
CA ILE A 358 -27.90 15.43 -2.36
C ILE A 358 -28.16 16.70 -1.54
N ALA A 359 -27.11 17.39 -1.12
CA ALA A 359 -27.26 18.74 -0.59
C ALA A 359 -27.70 19.64 -1.74
N ASN A 360 -28.90 20.23 -1.59
CA ASN A 360 -29.51 21.19 -2.51
C ASN A 360 -28.48 22.20 -3.00
N ARG A 361 -28.47 22.47 -4.30
CA ARG A 361 -27.74 23.58 -4.91
C ARG A 361 -28.12 24.85 -4.15
N THR A 362 -27.25 25.34 -3.26
CA THR A 362 -27.36 26.71 -2.76
C THR A 362 -27.15 27.62 -3.95
N GLY A 363 -28.14 28.47 -4.20
CA GLY A 363 -28.38 29.16 -5.47
C GLY A 363 -27.14 29.71 -6.16
N GLU A 364 -27.13 29.56 -7.49
CA GLU A 364 -26.21 30.27 -8.38
C GLU A 364 -26.31 31.76 -8.07
N ALA A 365 -25.24 32.33 -7.50
CA ALA A 365 -25.06 33.77 -7.52
C ALA A 365 -24.80 34.16 -8.98
N THR A 366 -25.79 34.80 -9.59
CA THR A 366 -25.69 35.43 -10.91
C THR A 366 -24.80 36.67 -10.80
N SER A 367 -23.48 36.49 -10.83
CA SER A 367 -22.55 37.57 -11.15
C SER A 367 -22.17 37.49 -12.63
N ASP A 368 -22.11 38.63 -13.32
CA ASP A 368 -21.70 38.68 -14.73
C ASP A 368 -20.19 38.68 -14.92
N ASN A 369 -19.42 38.85 -13.84
CA ASN A 369 -17.97 38.89 -13.85
C ASN A 369 -17.36 37.48 -13.95
N LEU A 370 -16.51 37.27 -14.96
CA LEU A 370 -15.84 35.99 -15.22
C LEU A 370 -14.92 35.56 -14.07
N PHE A 371 -14.30 36.52 -13.38
CA PHE A 371 -13.44 36.25 -12.22
C PHE A 371 -14.24 35.70 -11.03
N ASP A 372 -15.41 36.29 -10.74
CA ASP A 372 -16.27 35.86 -9.63
C ASP A 372 -16.86 34.47 -9.90
N LYS A 373 -17.19 34.16 -11.17
CA LYS A 373 -17.60 32.80 -11.59
C LYS A 373 -16.48 31.77 -11.38
N LEU A 374 -15.23 32.12 -11.72
CA LEU A 374 -14.06 31.26 -11.51
C LEU A 374 -13.82 31.01 -10.02
N VAL A 375 -13.76 32.07 -9.20
CA VAL A 375 -13.55 31.96 -7.75
C VAL A 375 -14.67 31.17 -7.08
N GLY A 376 -15.93 31.41 -7.47
CA GLY A 376 -17.08 30.65 -6.99
C GLY A 376 -16.98 29.16 -7.32
N SER A 377 -16.59 28.83 -8.56
CA SER A 377 -16.40 27.44 -9.02
C SER A 377 -15.29 26.72 -8.27
N VAL A 378 -14.16 27.39 -8.02
CA VAL A 378 -13.05 26.84 -7.23
C VAL A 378 -13.47 26.61 -5.79
N ARG A 379 -14.17 27.56 -5.17
CA ARG A 379 -14.66 27.44 -3.79
C ARG A 379 -15.65 26.29 -3.63
N GLN A 380 -16.58 26.15 -4.56
CA GLN A 380 -17.54 25.04 -4.57
C GLN A 380 -16.86 23.69 -4.80
N SER A 381 -15.88 23.64 -5.70
CA SER A 381 -15.06 22.45 -5.93
C SER A 381 -14.32 22.05 -4.66
N TRP A 382 -13.67 23.01 -3.99
CA TRP A 382 -12.97 22.78 -2.73
C TRP A 382 -13.90 22.26 -1.62
N GLN A 383 -15.08 22.87 -1.47
CA GLN A 383 -16.06 22.40 -0.49
C GLN A 383 -16.53 20.98 -0.79
N THR A 384 -16.68 20.63 -2.06
CA THR A 384 -17.08 19.29 -2.50
C THR A 384 -15.97 18.26 -2.21
N ILE A 385 -14.72 18.58 -2.57
CA ILE A 385 -13.53 17.75 -2.29
C ILE A 385 -13.36 17.54 -0.79
N SER A 386 -13.43 18.63 -0.01
CA SER A 386 -13.33 18.59 1.45
C SER A 386 -14.45 17.74 2.04
N THR A 387 -15.67 17.77 1.48
CA THR A 387 -16.76 16.93 2.01
C THR A 387 -16.52 15.45 1.70
N ALA A 388 -16.09 15.14 0.46
CA ALA A 388 -15.85 13.78 0.02
C ALA A 388 -14.76 13.05 0.83
N THR A 389 -13.71 13.78 1.19
CA THR A 389 -12.53 13.25 1.89
C THR A 389 -12.65 13.27 3.41
N GLY A 390 -13.74 13.80 3.98
CA GLY A 390 -13.96 13.81 5.44
C GLY A 390 -13.52 15.09 6.17
N GLY A 391 -13.48 16.21 5.45
CA GLY A 391 -13.09 17.53 5.95
C GLY A 391 -11.67 17.90 5.54
N ARG A 392 -11.17 19.01 6.09
CA ARG A 392 -9.80 19.50 5.81
C ARG A 392 -8.72 18.50 6.24
N ILE A 393 -8.88 17.90 7.42
CA ILE A 393 -7.93 16.89 7.93
C ILE A 393 -7.95 15.66 7.02
N GLY A 394 -9.14 15.21 6.63
CA GLY A 394 -9.30 14.11 5.69
C GLY A 394 -8.60 14.38 4.36
N PHE A 395 -8.80 15.56 3.77
CA PHE A 395 -8.10 15.96 2.55
C PHE A 395 -6.58 15.94 2.69
N ILE A 396 -6.04 16.50 3.78
CA ILE A 396 -4.59 16.49 4.05
C ILE A 396 -4.06 15.06 4.14
N LEU A 397 -4.80 14.14 4.78
CA LEU A 397 -4.39 12.74 4.84
C LEU A 397 -4.42 12.07 3.47
N TYR A 398 -5.42 12.34 2.62
CA TYR A 398 -5.40 11.86 1.23
C TYR A 398 -4.16 12.38 0.49
N ALA A 399 -3.85 13.67 0.63
CA ALA A 399 -2.68 14.28 0.01
C ALA A 399 -1.38 13.61 0.50
N ILE A 400 -1.22 13.40 1.81
CA ILE A 400 -0.03 12.74 2.38
C ILE A 400 0.08 11.30 1.89
N PHE A 401 -1.00 10.51 1.94
CA PHE A 401 -0.94 9.11 1.52
C PHE A 401 -0.63 8.96 0.03
N VAL A 402 -1.31 9.73 -0.83
CA VAL A 402 -1.06 9.69 -2.28
C VAL A 402 0.33 10.27 -2.60
N GLY A 403 0.66 11.44 -2.07
CA GLY A 403 1.94 12.13 -2.31
C GLY A 403 3.16 11.38 -1.79
N SER A 404 3.02 10.64 -0.67
CA SER A 404 4.11 9.80 -0.16
C SER A 404 4.58 8.74 -1.16
N LEU A 405 3.72 8.30 -2.09
CA LEU A 405 4.10 7.36 -3.13
C LEU A 405 5.21 7.96 -4.02
N SER A 406 5.24 9.28 -4.25
CA SER A 406 6.31 9.94 -5.01
C SER A 406 7.70 9.70 -4.43
N PHE A 407 7.78 9.56 -3.11
CA PHE A 407 9.01 9.36 -2.34
C PHE A 407 9.25 7.90 -1.93
N LEU A 408 8.24 7.03 -2.05
CA LEU A 408 8.36 5.57 -1.92
C LEU A 408 8.79 4.96 -3.23
N ASN A 409 8.01 5.17 -4.28
CA ASN A 409 8.28 4.71 -5.64
C ASN A 409 7.61 5.70 -6.60
N THR A 410 8.43 6.56 -7.22
CA THR A 410 7.93 7.68 -8.02
C THR A 410 6.98 7.25 -9.15
N TRP A 411 7.11 6.03 -9.66
CA TRP A 411 6.25 5.49 -10.71
C TRP A 411 4.84 5.14 -10.25
N ASP A 412 4.66 4.83 -8.96
CA ASP A 412 3.34 4.51 -8.39
C ASP A 412 2.48 5.77 -8.24
N PHE A 413 3.10 6.92 -7.98
CA PHE A 413 2.38 8.18 -7.77
C PHE A 413 1.37 8.54 -8.86
N PRO A 414 1.74 8.68 -10.15
CA PRO A 414 0.79 9.04 -11.21
C PRO A 414 -0.31 7.99 -11.38
N ILE A 415 -0.01 6.71 -11.17
CA ILE A 415 -0.97 5.61 -11.30
C ILE A 415 -2.03 5.72 -10.20
N TYR A 416 -1.61 5.79 -8.94
CA TYR A 416 -2.55 5.77 -7.81
C TYR A 416 -3.23 7.13 -7.57
N LEU A 417 -2.59 8.24 -7.94
CA LEU A 417 -3.27 9.53 -8.06
C LEU A 417 -4.43 9.43 -9.07
N SER A 418 -4.20 8.78 -10.21
CA SER A 418 -5.25 8.55 -11.21
C SER A 418 -6.37 7.65 -10.70
N VAL A 419 -6.04 6.59 -9.94
CA VAL A 419 -7.04 5.71 -9.31
C VAL A 419 -7.93 6.49 -8.32
N VAL A 420 -7.34 7.28 -7.43
CA VAL A 420 -8.10 8.11 -6.47
C VAL A 420 -8.90 9.19 -7.19
N GLY A 421 -8.32 9.81 -8.22
CA GLY A 421 -8.96 10.80 -9.06
C GLY A 421 -10.18 10.27 -9.82
N LEU A 422 -10.05 9.09 -10.44
CA LEU A 422 -11.16 8.40 -11.09
C LEU A 422 -12.26 8.03 -10.09
N ALA A 423 -11.89 7.52 -8.90
CA ALA A 423 -12.86 7.24 -7.84
C ALA A 423 -13.61 8.50 -7.41
N PHE A 424 -12.92 9.64 -7.29
CA PHE A 424 -13.53 10.91 -6.98
C PHE A 424 -14.47 11.40 -8.09
N ILE A 425 -14.07 11.30 -9.35
CA ILE A 425 -14.93 11.64 -10.51
C ILE A 425 -16.17 10.75 -10.53
N ILE A 426 -16.03 9.43 -10.35
CA ILE A 426 -17.16 8.49 -10.29
C ILE A 426 -18.09 8.82 -9.11
N TRP A 427 -17.54 9.19 -7.96
CA TRP A 427 -18.35 9.63 -6.83
C TRP A 427 -19.13 10.92 -7.15
N LEU A 428 -18.50 11.88 -7.84
CA LEU A 428 -19.17 13.11 -8.29
C LEU A 428 -20.27 12.85 -9.32
N THR A 429 -20.05 11.95 -10.29
CA THR A 429 -21.06 11.64 -11.32
C THR A 429 -22.30 10.97 -10.72
N ARG A 430 -22.15 10.21 -9.62
CA ARG A 430 -23.29 9.70 -8.83
C ARG A 430 -24.08 10.83 -8.15
N ARG A 431 -23.51 12.02 -8.01
CA ARG A 431 -24.13 13.23 -7.44
C ARG A 431 -24.70 14.19 -8.48
N SER A 432 -24.12 14.26 -9.68
CA SER A 432 -24.47 15.25 -10.70
C SER A 432 -24.82 14.62 -12.05
N SER A 433 -26.00 14.95 -12.60
CA SER A 433 -26.48 14.54 -13.92
C SER A 433 -26.28 15.67 -14.95
N PRO A 434 -25.03 16.09 -15.20
CA PRO A 434 -24.19 15.35 -16.15
C PRO A 434 -22.72 15.15 -15.72
N TRP A 435 -22.04 14.15 -16.27
CA TRP A 435 -20.65 13.81 -15.95
C TRP A 435 -19.63 14.92 -16.25
N GLN A 436 -19.94 15.79 -17.21
CA GLN A 436 -19.13 16.96 -17.55
C GLN A 436 -18.99 17.93 -16.36
N ALA A 437 -20.03 18.03 -15.53
CA ALA A 437 -20.00 18.85 -14.31
C ALA A 437 -19.07 18.28 -13.22
N ALA A 438 -18.70 17.00 -13.31
CA ALA A 438 -17.77 16.34 -12.40
C ALA A 438 -16.30 16.49 -12.82
N LEU A 439 -16.01 16.82 -14.10
CA LEU A 439 -14.64 16.91 -14.60
C LEU A 439 -13.86 18.05 -13.97
N LEU A 440 -14.42 19.26 -13.94
CA LEU A 440 -13.70 20.43 -13.43
C LEU A 440 -13.35 20.29 -11.94
N PRO A 441 -14.29 19.92 -11.03
CA PRO A 441 -13.94 19.64 -9.64
C PRO A 441 -12.99 18.45 -9.50
N GLY A 442 -13.11 17.44 -10.37
CA GLY A 442 -12.21 16.28 -10.41
C GLY A 442 -10.77 16.65 -10.73
N ILE A 443 -10.56 17.45 -11.79
CA ILE A 443 -9.24 17.93 -12.21
C ILE A 443 -8.64 18.83 -11.14
N ILE A 444 -9.41 19.79 -10.61
CA ILE A 444 -8.95 20.67 -9.52
C ILE A 444 -8.56 19.83 -8.30
N GLY A 445 -9.37 18.83 -7.93
CA GLY A 445 -9.10 17.94 -6.81
C GLY A 445 -7.82 17.13 -6.99
N MET A 446 -7.64 16.51 -8.16
CA MET A 446 -6.41 15.77 -8.49
C MET A 446 -5.18 16.68 -8.48
N ALA A 447 -5.24 17.85 -9.11
CA ALA A 447 -4.14 18.80 -9.13
C ALA A 447 -3.78 19.28 -7.72
N THR A 448 -4.79 19.58 -6.89
CA THR A 448 -4.56 20.02 -5.51
C THR A 448 -3.99 18.89 -4.66
N LEU A 449 -4.47 17.65 -4.80
CA LEU A 449 -3.90 16.48 -4.13
C LEU A 449 -2.44 16.26 -4.53
N ALA A 450 -2.14 16.37 -5.82
CA ALA A 450 -0.80 16.19 -6.34
C ALA A 450 0.18 17.23 -5.79
N VAL A 451 -0.24 18.50 -5.77
CA VAL A 451 0.59 19.61 -5.28
C VAL A 451 0.70 19.64 -3.76
N THR A 452 -0.34 19.23 -3.03
CA THR A 452 -0.31 19.26 -1.55
C THR A 452 0.46 18.08 -0.96
N GLY A 453 0.52 16.95 -1.69
CA GLY A 453 1.15 15.72 -1.21
C GLY A 453 2.66 15.65 -1.43
N ILE A 454 3.18 16.44 -2.37
CA ILE A 454 4.61 16.58 -2.70
C ILE A 454 5.13 17.83 -2.01
#